data_AF-A0A959Z4Q5-F1
#
_entry.id   AF-A0A959Z4Q5-F1
#
_cell.length_a   1.000
_cell.length_b   1.000
_cell.length_c   1.000
_cell.angle_alpha   90.00
_cell.angle_beta   90.00
_cell.angle_gamma   90.00
#
_symmetry.space_group_name_H-M   'P 1'
#
loop_
_entity.id
_entity.type
_entity.pdbx_description
1 polymer ?
#
loop_
_entity_poly.entity_id
_entity_poly.type
_entity_poly.pdbx_seq_one_letter_code
_entity_poly.pdbx_strand_id
1 'polypeptide(L)' 'MNDLISPTMSRSALLLLAAFTGTALSAQLVLDNTLTPEQLVQDVLLGGGVTATNVTFNGLPGTQT' A
#
# COMPACT_ATOMS: atom_id res chain seq x y z
N MET A 1 25.63 51.39 12.65
CA MET A 1 26.08 50.08 12.15
C MET A 1 25.30 48.96 12.84
N ASN A 2 23.97 48.91 12.73
CA ASN A 2 23.16 47.92 13.45
C ASN A 2 21.88 47.48 12.70
N ASP A 3 21.94 47.35 11.37
CA ASP A 3 20.78 46.93 10.55
C ASP A 3 20.98 45.55 9.92
N LEU A 4 21.23 44.50 10.73
CA LEU A 4 21.61 43.18 10.19
C LEU A 4 20.77 41.97 10.63
N ILE A 5 19.66 42.12 11.35
CA ILE A 5 18.71 41.00 11.52
C ILE A 5 17.28 41.50 11.35
N SER A 6 16.67 41.25 10.20
CA SER A 6 15.22 41.05 10.12
C SER A 6 14.97 39.53 10.21
N PRO A 7 14.20 39.04 11.21
CA PRO A 7 13.86 37.63 11.30
C PRO A 7 12.61 37.36 10.47
N THR A 8 12.67 37.61 9.15
CA THR A 8 11.63 37.15 8.24
C THR A 8 12.17 35.93 7.51
N MET A 9 12.23 34.79 8.21
CA MET A 9 12.34 33.52 7.50
C MET A 9 11.20 33.45 6.49
N SER A 10 11.62 33.45 5.23
CA SER A 10 10.84 33.39 4.01
C SER A 10 9.73 32.36 4.15
N ARG A 11 8.49 32.82 4.36
CA ARG A 11 7.28 31.98 4.32
C ARG A 11 7.24 31.14 3.05
N SER A 12 7.75 31.70 1.95
CA SER A 12 7.91 31.03 0.66
C SER A 12 8.92 29.88 0.69
N ALA A 13 10.01 29.99 1.44
CA ALA A 13 11.00 28.91 1.58
C ALA A 13 10.43 27.71 2.35
N LEU A 14 9.58 27.94 3.34
CA LEU A 14 8.92 26.88 4.09
C LEU A 14 7.92 26.09 3.21
N LEU A 15 7.18 26.79 2.35
CA LEU A 15 6.25 26.19 1.39
C LEU A 15 6.98 25.37 0.32
N LEU A 16 8.12 25.87 -0.19
CA LEU A 16 8.95 25.16 -1.14
C LEU A 16 9.56 23.88 -0.55
N LEU A 17 9.98 23.92 0.73
CA LEU A 17 10.49 22.74 1.42
C LEU A 17 9.40 21.69 1.64
N ALA A 18 8.19 22.08 2.02
CA ALA A 18 7.05 21.17 2.20
C ALA A 18 6.57 20.54 0.88
N ALA A 19 6.61 21.28 -0.23
CA ALA A 19 6.27 20.76 -1.55
C ALA A 19 7.29 19.70 -2.04
N PHE A 20 8.56 19.83 -1.64
CA PHE A 20 9.62 18.91 -2.04
C PHE A 20 9.61 17.58 -1.27
N THR A 21 9.04 17.55 -0.05
CA THR A 21 9.01 16.32 0.77
C THR A 21 8.00 15.27 0.30
N GLY A 22 7.01 15.64 -0.53
CA GLY A 22 5.94 14.72 -0.96
C GLY A 22 6.31 13.84 -2.15
N THR A 23 7.32 14.20 -2.94
CA THR A 23 7.63 13.52 -4.22
C THR A 23 8.68 12.42 -4.09
N ALA A 24 9.41 12.36 -2.98
CA ALA A 24 10.48 11.40 -2.73
C ALA A 24 10.07 10.22 -1.82
N LEU A 25 8.86 10.24 -1.27
CA LEU A 25 8.38 9.22 -0.34
C LEU A 25 7.48 8.21 -1.05
N SER A 26 8.04 7.06 -1.43
CA SER A 26 7.24 5.87 -1.76
C SER A 26 6.74 5.24 -0.46
N ALA A 27 5.63 5.75 0.08
CA ALA A 27 4.93 5.17 1.23
C ALA A 27 3.90 4.09 0.82
N GLN A 28 3.97 3.58 -0.41
CA GLN A 28 3.06 2.55 -0.90
C GLN A 28 3.30 1.24 -0.15
N LEU A 29 2.28 0.78 0.58
CA LEU A 29 2.25 -0.56 1.12
C LEU A 29 2.08 -1.55 -0.04
N VAL A 30 3.03 -2.46 -0.20
CA VAL A 30 2.93 -3.58 -1.14
C VAL A 30 2.34 -4.76 -0.37
N LEU A 31 1.12 -5.19 -0.73
CA LEU A 31 0.55 -6.43 -0.24
C LEU A 31 0.81 -7.54 -1.26
N ASP A 32 1.44 -8.61 -0.80
CA ASP A 32 1.47 -9.88 -1.52
C ASP A 32 0.28 -10.73 -1.07
N ASN A 33 -0.68 -10.95 -1.98
CA ASN A 33 -1.87 -11.76 -1.75
C ASN A 33 -1.83 -13.07 -2.55
N THR A 34 -0.62 -13.54 -2.89
CA THR A 34 -0.47 -14.80 -3.62
C THR A 34 -0.85 -15.96 -2.71
N LEU A 35 -1.90 -16.68 -3.09
CA LEU A 35 -2.39 -17.87 -2.39
C LEU A 35 -2.39 -19.06 -3.35
N THR A 36 -2.16 -20.26 -2.82
CA THR A 36 -2.44 -21.48 -3.58
C THR A 36 -3.95 -21.67 -3.74
N PRO A 37 -4.41 -22.40 -4.76
CA PRO A 37 -5.83 -22.70 -4.91
C PRO A 37 -6.46 -23.36 -3.67
N GLU A 38 -5.72 -24.22 -2.98
CA GLU A 38 -6.18 -24.89 -1.76
C GLU A 38 -6.34 -23.90 -0.60
N GLN A 39 -5.37 -23.00 -0.39
CA GLN A 39 -5.45 -21.93 0.61
C GLN A 39 -6.59 -20.96 0.33
N LEU A 40 -6.75 -20.54 -0.93
CA LEU A 40 -7.83 -19.62 -1.30
C LEU A 40 -9.20 -20.23 -0.98
N VAL A 41 -9.42 -21.49 -1.35
CA VAL A 41 -10.68 -22.19 -1.03
C VAL A 41 -10.86 -22.27 0.48
N GLN A 42 -9.86 -22.75 1.20
CA GLN A 42 -10.02 -23.06 2.62
C GLN A 42 -10.13 -21.82 3.51
N ASP A 43 -9.35 -20.78 3.24
CA ASP A 43 -9.15 -19.65 4.15
C ASP A 43 -9.95 -18.40 3.76
N VAL A 44 -10.41 -18.30 2.50
CA VAL A 44 -11.11 -17.11 2.00
C VAL A 44 -12.53 -17.42 1.55
N LEU A 45 -12.73 -18.52 0.81
CA LEU A 45 -14.02 -18.80 0.18
C LEU A 45 -14.98 -19.59 1.09
N LEU A 46 -14.44 -20.40 1.99
CA LEU A 46 -15.24 -21.22 2.90
C LEU A 46 -15.44 -20.57 4.26
N GLY A 47 -16.57 -20.89 4.90
CA GLY A 47 -16.87 -20.48 6.26
C GLY A 47 -16.17 -21.35 7.30
N GLY A 48 -15.99 -20.81 8.51
CA GLY A 48 -15.41 -21.54 9.63
C GLY A 48 -16.14 -22.84 9.93
N GLY A 49 -15.38 -23.91 10.22
CA GLY A 49 -15.91 -25.25 10.47
C GLY A 49 -16.17 -26.09 9.21
N VAL A 50 -15.91 -25.55 8.01
CA VAL A 50 -15.98 -26.29 6.74
C VAL A 50 -14.57 -26.63 6.28
N THR A 51 -14.32 -27.90 5.94
CA THR A 51 -13.04 -28.36 5.40
C THR A 51 -13.20 -28.81 3.95
N ALA A 52 -12.42 -28.22 3.05
CA ALA A 52 -12.32 -28.67 1.67
C ALA A 52 -11.39 -29.87 1.55
N THR A 53 -11.77 -30.83 0.70
CA THR A 53 -10.90 -31.95 0.32
C THR A 53 -10.95 -32.12 -1.20
N ASN A 54 -9.85 -32.60 -1.79
CA ASN A 54 -9.73 -32.86 -3.23
C ASN A 54 -9.85 -31.58 -4.09
N VAL A 55 -9.07 -30.56 -3.76
CA VAL A 55 -8.99 -29.31 -4.54
C VAL A 55 -8.01 -29.51 -5.70
N THR A 56 -8.47 -29.28 -6.93
CA THR A 56 -7.63 -29.35 -8.14
C THR A 56 -7.82 -28.09 -8.97
N PHE A 57 -6.71 -27.49 -9.40
CA PHE A 57 -6.74 -26.34 -10.32
C PHE A 57 -7.01 -26.82 -11.76
N ASN A 58 -7.93 -26.16 -12.45
CA ASN A 58 -8.36 -26.53 -13.81
C ASN A 58 -7.50 -25.90 -14.93
N GLY A 59 -6.43 -25.18 -14.59
CA GLY A 59 -5.55 -24.51 -15.57
C GLY A 59 -6.06 -23.15 -16.05
N LEU A 60 -7.26 -22.71 -15.63
CA LEU A 60 -7.85 -21.44 -16.04
C LEU A 60 -7.95 -20.49 -14.84
N PRO A 61 -7.65 -19.19 -15.00
CA PRO A 61 -7.86 -18.22 -13.94
C PRO A 61 -9.34 -18.08 -13.59
N GLY A 62 -9.65 -17.99 -12.29
CA GLY A 62 -10.99 -17.69 -11.81
C GLY A 62 -11.36 -16.24 -12.10
N THR A 63 -12.55 -15.99 -12.64
CA THR A 63 -13.07 -14.63 -12.85
C THR A 63 -14.05 -14.29 -11.72
N GLN A 64 -13.73 -13.28 -10.92
CA GLN A 64 -14.62 -12.72 -9.91
C GLN A 64 -15.35 -11.51 -10.55
N THR A 65 -16.49 -11.74 -11.23
CA THR A 65 -17.36 -10.67 -11.75
C THR A 65 -18.45 -10.31 -10.76
#